data_AF-Q7X0K5-F1
#
_entry.id   AF-Q7X0K5-F1
#
_cell.length_a   1.000
_cell.length_b   1.000
_cell.length_c   1.000
_cell.angle_alpha   90.00
_cell.angle_beta   90.00
_cell.angle_gamma   90.00
#
_symmetry.space_group_name_H-M   'P 1'
#
loop_
_entity.id
_entity.type
_entity.pdbx_description
1 polymer ?
#
loop_
_entity_poly.entity_id
_entity_poly.type
_entity_poly.pdbx_seq_one_letter_code
_entity_poly.pdbx_strand_id
1 'polypeptide(L)'
;DAEYDRLLQELRALEEAHPELIIPDSPTQTVGSAILETPFTPVPHPTRMYSLGNAFSQDDIADFEASINRFLGREESREYVLEYKIDGLSVNLIYEEGV
;
A
#
# COMPACT_ATOMS: atom_id res chain seq x y z
N ASP A 1 -20.35 -4.49 5.46
CA ASP A 1 -21.56 -3.76 5.02
C ASP A 1 -22.60 -4.81 4.68
N ALA A 2 -23.86 -4.63 5.08
CA ALA A 2 -24.85 -5.72 5.08
C ALA A 2 -25.13 -6.29 3.68
N GLU A 3 -25.05 -5.46 2.65
CA GLU A 3 -25.20 -5.88 1.26
C GLU A 3 -24.03 -6.74 0.77
N TYR A 4 -22.80 -6.34 1.11
CA TYR A 4 -21.59 -7.11 0.83
C TYR A 4 -21.67 -8.51 1.47
N ASP A 5 -22.07 -8.57 2.74
CA ASP A 5 -22.16 -9.84 3.47
C ASP A 5 -23.21 -10.78 2.87
N ARG A 6 -24.35 -10.23 2.41
CA ARG A 6 -25.39 -11.00 1.71
C ARG A 6 -24.89 -11.58 0.39
N LEU A 7 -24.24 -10.76 -0.45
CA LEU A 7 -23.71 -11.19 -1.74
C LEU A 7 -22.58 -12.22 -1.58
N LEU A 8 -21.74 -12.07 -0.54
CA LEU A 8 -20.69 -13.04 -0.24
C LEU A 8 -21.27 -14.40 0.19
N GLN A 9 -22.36 -14.41 0.95
CA GLN A 9 -23.07 -15.66 1.30
C GLN A 9 -23.70 -16.34 0.08
N GLU A 10 -24.30 -15.56 -0.82
CA GLU A 10 -24.88 -16.05 -2.07
C GLU A 10 -23.80 -16.69 -2.97
N LEU A 11 -22.66 -16.02 -3.11
CA LEU A 11 -21.51 -16.53 -3.86
C LEU A 11 -20.99 -17.86 -3.27
N ARG A 12 -20.86 -17.95 -1.94
CA ARG A 12 -20.45 -19.20 -1.27
C ARG A 12 -21.41 -20.36 -1.56
N ALA A 13 -22.72 -20.10 -1.52
CA ALA A 13 -23.72 -21.14 -1.81
C ALA A 13 -23.64 -21.63 -3.27
N LEU A 14 -23.38 -20.72 -4.21
CA LEU A 14 -23.20 -21.06 -5.62
C LEU A 14 -21.95 -21.91 -5.86
N GLU A 15 -20.83 -21.54 -5.24
CA GLU A 15 -19.56 -22.29 -5.36
C GLU A 15 -19.60 -23.64 -4.65
N GLU A 16 -20.34 -23.77 -3.55
CA GLU A 16 -20.56 -25.06 -2.90
C GLU A 16 -21.42 -25.99 -3.78
N ALA A 17 -22.41 -25.44 -4.46
CA ALA A 17 -23.23 -26.20 -5.42
C ALA A 17 -22.49 -26.52 -6.72
N HIS A 18 -21.53 -25.68 -7.12
CA HIS A 18 -20.76 -25.78 -8.36
C HIS A 18 -19.26 -25.61 -8.12
N PRO A 19 -18.59 -26.62 -7.53
CA PRO A 19 -17.16 -26.53 -7.22
C PRO A 19 -16.27 -26.27 -8.44
N GLU A 20 -16.73 -26.67 -9.63
CA GLU A 20 -16.04 -26.43 -10.91
C GLU A 20 -15.97 -24.96 -11.34
N LEU A 21 -16.79 -24.08 -10.73
CA LEU A 21 -16.82 -22.64 -11.03
C LEU A 21 -15.91 -21.82 -10.11
N ILE A 22 -15.28 -22.44 -9.11
CA ILE A 22 -14.38 -21.77 -8.18
C ILE A 22 -13.13 -21.30 -8.95
N ILE A 23 -12.87 -19.99 -8.91
CA ILE A 23 -11.67 -19.38 -9.47
C ILE A 23 -10.73 -18.89 -8.34
N PRO A 24 -9.40 -18.86 -8.56
CA PRO A 24 -8.43 -18.48 -7.53
C PRO A 24 -8.68 -17.10 -6.90
N ASP A 25 -9.16 -16.14 -7.69
CA ASP A 25 -9.35 -14.75 -7.25
C ASP A 25 -10.75 -14.49 -6.66
N SER A 26 -11.55 -15.53 -6.42
CA SER A 26 -12.90 -15.36 -5.87
C SER A 26 -12.83 -14.78 -4.43
N PRO A 27 -13.70 -13.79 -4.09
CA PRO A 27 -13.78 -13.22 -2.74
C PRO A 27 -14.01 -14.23 -1.61
N THR A 28 -14.57 -15.41 -1.92
CA THR A 28 -14.79 -16.50 -0.96
C THR A 28 -13.53 -17.29 -0.66
N GLN A 29 -12.58 -17.31 -1.60
CA GLN A 29 -11.27 -17.93 -1.48
C GLN A 29 -10.27 -16.98 -0.80
N THR A 30 -10.61 -15.68 -0.73
CA THR A 30 -9.97 -14.70 0.15
C THR A 30 -10.38 -14.92 1.62
N VAL A 31 -10.32 -16.17 2.10
CA VAL A 31 -10.40 -16.43 3.54
C VAL A 31 -9.16 -15.78 4.14
N GLY A 32 -9.35 -14.83 5.07
CA GLY A 32 -8.28 -14.29 5.90
C GLY A 32 -7.46 -15.47 6.40
N SER A 33 -6.26 -15.59 5.82
CA SER A 33 -5.52 -16.83 5.67
C SER A 33 -5.66 -17.73 6.89
N ALA A 34 -5.97 -19.03 6.70
CA ALA A 34 -5.52 -20.05 7.65
C ALA A 34 -4.11 -19.64 8.08
N ILE A 35 -3.90 -19.35 9.39
CA ILE A 35 -2.69 -18.70 9.93
C ILE A 35 -1.54 -19.20 9.09
N LEU A 36 -1.07 -18.35 8.17
CA LEU A 36 -0.05 -18.77 7.24
C LEU A 36 1.12 -19.09 8.17
N GLU A 37 1.45 -20.37 8.33
CA GLU A 37 2.71 -20.81 8.95
C GLU A 37 3.90 -20.40 8.07
N THR A 38 3.74 -19.35 7.25
CA THR A 38 4.79 -18.74 6.48
C THR A 38 5.68 -18.01 7.49
N PRO A 39 6.93 -18.45 7.68
CA PRO A 39 7.88 -17.66 8.44
C PRO A 39 7.99 -16.28 7.78
N PHE A 40 8.12 -15.23 8.60
CA PHE A 40 8.49 -13.87 8.18
C PHE A 40 9.91 -13.90 7.58
N THR A 41 10.00 -14.51 6.40
CA THR A 41 11.24 -14.70 5.67
C THR A 41 11.64 -13.34 5.12
N PRO A 42 12.86 -12.86 5.40
CA PRO A 42 13.33 -11.62 4.82
C PRO A 42 13.29 -11.69 3.30
N VAL A 43 12.63 -10.72 2.68
CA VAL A 43 12.57 -10.57 1.23
C VAL A 43 13.29 -9.28 0.81
N PRO A 44 14.16 -9.31 -0.21
CA PRO A 44 14.74 -8.10 -0.75
C PRO A 44 13.67 -7.31 -1.51
N HIS A 45 13.55 -6.01 -1.23
CA HIS A 45 12.69 -5.14 -2.01
C HIS A 45 13.30 -4.86 -3.40
N PRO A 46 12.50 -4.81 -4.48
CA PRO A 46 12.99 -4.49 -5.83
C PRO A 46 13.69 -3.13 -5.91
N THR A 47 13.26 -2.19 -5.08
CA THR A 47 13.85 -0.86 -4.92
C THR A 47 14.05 -0.55 -3.44
N ARG A 48 15.05 0.29 -3.14
CA ARG A 48 15.32 0.73 -1.76
C ARG A 48 14.15 1.59 -1.27
N MET A 49 13.62 1.24 -0.09
CA MET A 49 12.68 2.08 0.63
C MET A 49 13.46 3.11 1.47
N TYR A 50 13.29 4.40 1.16
CA TYR A 50 13.93 5.50 1.88
C TYR A 50 13.04 5.98 3.02
N SER A 51 13.66 6.48 4.09
CA SER A 51 12.99 7.28 5.10
C SER A 51 12.96 8.75 4.71
N LEU A 52 12.01 9.49 5.24
CA LEU A 52 11.95 10.95 5.10
C LEU A 52 12.71 11.65 6.24
N GLY A 53 13.24 12.84 5.94
CA GLY A 53 13.70 13.77 6.98
C GLY A 53 12.51 14.36 7.74
N ASN A 54 12.76 14.82 8.96
CA ASN A 54 11.75 15.48 9.79
C ASN A 54 11.97 16.99 9.80
N ALA A 55 10.88 17.74 9.91
CA ALA A 55 10.87 19.18 10.15
C ALA A 55 9.88 19.45 11.28
N PHE A 56 10.27 20.29 12.24
CA PHE A 56 9.46 20.60 13.43
C PHE A 56 9.15 22.11 13.54
N SER A 57 9.79 22.92 12.71
CA SER A 57 9.64 24.37 12.65
C SER A 57 9.49 24.85 11.20
N GLN A 58 9.09 26.11 11.03
CA GLN A 58 9.04 26.74 9.71
C GLN A 58 10.43 26.95 9.11
N ASP A 59 11.44 27.20 9.96
CA ASP A 59 12.83 27.38 9.52
C ASP A 59 13.37 26.08 8.91
N ASP A 60 13.04 24.92 9.47
CA ASP A 60 13.42 23.62 8.90
C ASP A 60 12.88 23.44 7.46
N ILE A 61 11.66 23.93 7.20
CA ILE A 61 11.04 23.88 5.87
C ILE A 61 11.73 24.86 4.92
N ALA A 62 12.06 26.06 5.38
CA ALA A 62 12.79 27.05 4.59
C ALA A 62 14.20 26.54 4.21
N ASP A 63 14.88 25.88 5.13
CA ASP A 63 16.19 25.25 4.89
C ASP A 63 16.10 24.11 3.88
N PHE A 64 15.03 23.30 3.96
CA PHE A 64 14.75 22.26 2.97
C PHE A 64 14.54 22.86 1.58
N GLU A 65 13.74 23.90 1.44
CA GLU A 65 13.52 24.59 0.17
C GLU A 65 14.80 25.22 -0.40
N ALA A 66 15.60 25.86 0.46
CA ALA A 66 16.91 26.39 0.08
C ALA A 66 17.86 25.27 -0.38
N SER A 67 17.80 24.08 0.22
CA SER A 67 18.61 22.93 -0.19
C SER A 67 18.25 22.46 -1.61
N ILE A 68 16.96 22.44 -1.95
CA ILE A 68 16.48 22.10 -3.29
C ILE A 68 16.95 23.15 -4.30
N ASN A 69 16.81 24.44 -3.99
CA ASN A 69 17.28 25.53 -4.85
C ASN A 69 18.77 25.42 -5.15
N ARG A 70 19.60 25.15 -4.13
CA ARG A 70 21.04 24.93 -4.32
C ARG A 70 21.33 23.72 -5.20
N PHE A 71 20.61 22.61 -4.99
CA PHE A 71 20.80 21.38 -5.75
C PHE A 71 20.43 21.56 -7.23
N LEU A 72 19.35 22.28 -7.52
CA LEU A 72 18.88 22.54 -8.88
C LEU A 72 19.57 23.74 -9.56
N GLY A 73 20.28 24.56 -8.79
CA GLY A 73 20.98 25.75 -9.30
C GLY A 73 20.05 26.89 -9.74
N ARG A 74 18.79 26.88 -9.29
CA ARG A 74 17.79 27.91 -9.63
C ARG A 74 16.76 28.08 -8.53
N GLU A 75 16.30 29.31 -8.38
CA GLU A 75 15.24 29.69 -7.45
C GLU A 75 13.93 29.84 -8.24
N GLU A 76 12.97 28.97 -7.95
CA GLU A 76 11.66 28.95 -8.61
C GLU A 76 10.58 28.56 -7.60
N SER A 77 9.37 29.10 -7.79
CA SER A 77 8.20 28.67 -7.03
C SER A 77 7.85 27.22 -7.40
N ARG A 78 7.50 26.41 -6.39
CA ARG A 78 7.19 24.99 -6.56
C ARG A 78 5.81 24.67 -6.00
N GLU A 79 5.16 23.74 -6.67
CA GLU A 79 3.94 23.12 -6.16
C GLU A 79 4.33 21.93 -5.28
N TYR A 80 3.68 21.82 -4.12
CA TYR A 80 3.88 20.73 -3.18
C TYR A 80 2.57 19.95 -3.03
N VAL A 81 2.68 18.63 -2.97
CA VAL A 81 1.59 17.76 -2.54
C VAL A 81 1.73 17.56 -1.04
N LEU A 82 0.67 17.87 -0.30
CA LEU A 82 0.61 17.69 1.15
C LEU A 82 -0.28 16.50 1.48
N GLU A 83 0.30 15.52 2.16
CA GLU A 83 -0.40 14.32 2.61
C GLU A 83 -0.26 14.19 4.12
N TYR A 84 -1.28 13.61 4.76
CA TYR A 84 -1.17 13.28 6.19
C TYR A 84 -0.14 12.18 6.38
N LYS A 85 0.77 12.38 7.35
CA LYS A 85 1.66 11.31 7.80
C LYS A 85 0.84 10.26 8.55
N ILE A 86 0.62 9.12 7.93
CA ILE A 86 0.01 7.95 8.58
C ILE A 86 1.02 7.38 9.59
N ASP A 87 0.58 7.20 10.84
CA ASP A 87 1.39 6.56 11.87
C ASP A 87 1.16 5.05 11.85
N GLY A 88 1.97 4.35 11.06
CA GLY A 88 1.82 2.92 10.83
C GLY A 88 3.10 2.27 10.33
N LEU A 89 2.97 1.17 9.61
CA LEU A 89 4.07 0.42 9.02
C LEU A 89 4.12 0.66 7.51
N SER A 90 5.31 0.85 6.98
CA SER A 90 5.51 0.86 5.52
C SER A 90 5.40 -0.57 4.98
N VAL A 91 4.56 -0.74 3.97
CA VAL A 91 4.39 -2.02 3.24
C VAL A 91 4.85 -1.85 1.80
N ASN A 92 5.28 -2.96 1.18
CA ASN A 92 5.64 -3.01 -0.23
C ASN A 92 4.78 -4.07 -0.90
N LEU A 93 4.04 -3.70 -1.94
CA LEU A 93 3.18 -4.57 -2.73
C LEU A 93 3.77 -4.66 -4.13
N ILE A 94 4.07 -5.89 -4.56
CA ILE A 94 4.59 -6.17 -5.89
C ILE A 94 3.41 -6.66 -6.73
N TYR A 95 3.18 -6.00 -7.86
CA TYR A 95 2.17 -6.39 -8.83
C TYR A 95 2.86 -6.80 -10.13
N GLU A 96 2.53 -7.97 -10.66
CA GLU A 96 2.98 -8.51 -11.94
C GLU A 96 1.78 -8.63 -12.88
N GLU A 97 1.85 -7.97 -14.04
CA GLU A 97 0.73 -7.93 -15.01
C GLU A 97 -0.60 -7.40 -14.44
N GLY A 98 -0.54 -6.62 -13.36
CA GLY A 98 -1.70 -6.04 -12.68
C GLY A 98 -2.28 -6.91 -11.56
N VAL A 99 -1.63 -8.03 -11.24
CA VAL A 99 -1.97 -8.96 -10.15
C VAL A 99 -0.92 -8.90 -9.05
#